data_AF-A0A5E4V3U7-F1
#
_entry.id   AF-A0A5E4V3U7-F1
#
_cell.length_a   1.000
_cell.length_b   1.000
_cell.length_c   1.000
_cell.angle_alpha   90.00
_cell.angle_beta   90.00
_cell.angle_gamma   90.00
#
_symmetry.space_group_name_H-M   'P 1'
#
loop_
_entity.id
_entity.type
_entity.pdbx_description
1 polymer ?
#
loop_
_entity_poly.entity_id
_entity_poly.type
_entity_poly.pdbx_seq_one_letter_code
_entity_poly.pdbx_strand_id
1 'polypeptide(L)'
;MPDLHPRPSMTDATPAAPAVPSTLASPAGPDATPRADAPEALPGLPSFPAEFAHARALRDAGDLAGAADAFGRLCLRFPQQAETFKALGYVLHQSGMHDNAPAPLLFAFLLDVHDPTPLYFAALSERQRGEHEMARELAIDALQVAEASHRHARVADAARQLITSL
;
A
#
# COMPACT_ATOMS: atom_id res chain seq x y z
N MET A 1 -24.41 -67.26 -12.74
CA MET A 1 -25.82 -67.73 -12.75
C MET A 1 -25.80 -69.18 -12.28
N PRO A 2 -26.56 -69.63 -11.26
CA PRO A 2 -27.74 -69.07 -10.55
C PRO A 2 -27.49 -68.85 -9.03
N ASP A 3 -28.11 -67.88 -8.33
CA ASP A 3 -29.49 -67.75 -7.80
C ASP A 3 -29.75 -68.52 -6.48
N LEU A 4 -29.97 -67.79 -5.37
CA LEU A 4 -31.06 -67.99 -4.39
C LEU A 4 -30.99 -66.97 -3.23
N HIS A 5 -31.90 -65.99 -3.24
CA HIS A 5 -32.46 -65.37 -2.01
C HIS A 5 -33.46 -66.37 -1.36
N PRO A 6 -34.20 -66.10 -0.25
CA PRO A 6 -34.16 -65.02 0.76
C PRO A 6 -34.23 -65.53 2.24
N ARG A 7 -34.09 -64.65 3.25
CA ARG A 7 -34.98 -64.65 4.44
C ARG A 7 -35.21 -63.22 4.99
N PRO A 8 -36.45 -62.86 5.37
CA PRO A 8 -36.84 -61.53 5.83
C PRO A 8 -37.03 -61.44 7.35
N SER A 9 -36.99 -60.22 7.90
CA SER A 9 -37.64 -59.78 9.16
C SER A 9 -37.64 -58.24 9.16
N MET A 10 -38.63 -57.58 8.55
CA MET A 10 -39.79 -56.94 9.22
C MET A 10 -39.48 -56.28 10.57
N THR A 11 -39.53 -54.94 10.61
CA THR A 11 -40.53 -54.09 11.31
C THR A 11 -40.11 -52.63 11.01
N ASP A 12 -40.67 -51.95 10.01
CA ASP A 12 -41.91 -51.13 9.99
C ASP A 12 -41.99 -49.96 10.98
N ALA A 13 -42.58 -48.85 10.50
CA ALA A 13 -43.06 -47.63 11.16
C ALA A 13 -42.13 -46.39 11.30
N THR A 14 -42.05 -45.57 10.21
CA THR A 14 -42.72 -44.26 9.99
C THR A 14 -43.02 -43.34 11.23
N PRO A 15 -43.21 -41.99 11.11
CA PRO A 15 -42.48 -40.91 10.43
C PRO A 15 -42.28 -39.61 11.31
N ALA A 16 -41.75 -38.56 10.68
CA ALA A 16 -42.10 -37.14 10.85
C ALA A 16 -41.83 -36.45 12.21
N ALA A 17 -40.74 -35.67 12.25
CA ALA A 17 -40.54 -34.62 13.25
C ALA A 17 -41.39 -33.38 12.92
N PRO A 18 -42.05 -32.77 13.92
CA PRO A 18 -42.86 -31.58 13.74
C PRO A 18 -42.02 -30.30 13.71
N ALA A 19 -42.46 -29.35 12.87
CA ALA A 19 -42.02 -27.97 12.90
C ALA A 19 -42.35 -27.33 14.26
N VAL A 20 -41.36 -26.71 14.90
CA VAL A 20 -41.55 -25.83 16.05
C VAL A 20 -41.26 -24.38 15.65
N PRO A 21 -42.16 -23.43 15.97
CA PRO A 21 -42.04 -22.03 15.59
C PRO A 21 -41.09 -21.33 16.57
N SER A 22 -40.00 -20.77 16.06
CA SER A 22 -39.15 -19.87 16.84
C SER A 22 -39.73 -18.46 16.80
N THR A 23 -40.59 -18.15 17.78
CA THR A 23 -40.96 -16.78 18.12
C THR A 23 -40.48 -16.49 19.53
N LEU A 24 -39.39 -15.75 19.65
CA LEU A 24 -39.10 -14.91 20.80
C LEU A 24 -38.55 -13.59 20.26
N ALA A 25 -39.40 -12.57 20.38
CA ALA A 25 -39.09 -11.20 20.05
C ALA A 25 -38.14 -10.58 21.08
N SER A 26 -37.08 -9.92 20.57
CA SER A 26 -36.45 -8.63 20.93
C SER A 26 -36.68 -8.00 22.32
N PRO A 27 -35.71 -7.25 22.91
CA PRO A 27 -35.12 -6.09 22.20
C PRO A 27 -33.68 -5.66 22.57
N ALA A 28 -33.20 -4.64 21.85
CA ALA A 28 -32.05 -3.75 22.10
C ALA A 28 -30.75 -4.07 21.32
N GLY A 29 -30.25 -3.04 20.62
CA GLY A 29 -29.13 -3.08 19.69
C GLY A 29 -27.77 -3.46 20.29
N PRO A 30 -26.72 -3.55 19.45
CA PRO A 30 -26.24 -2.37 18.74
C PRO A 30 -26.21 -2.57 17.22
N ASP A 31 -26.65 -1.54 16.51
CA ASP A 31 -26.40 -1.39 15.09
C ASP A 31 -24.88 -1.21 14.91
N ALA A 32 -24.21 -2.31 14.56
CA ALA A 32 -22.79 -2.31 14.25
C ALA A 32 -22.61 -1.66 12.88
N THR A 33 -22.41 -0.34 12.88
CA THR A 33 -21.59 0.25 11.83
C THR A 33 -20.13 -0.12 12.10
N PRO A 34 -19.34 -0.30 11.04
CA PRO A 34 -18.35 0.73 10.82
C PRO A 34 -18.42 1.18 9.37
N ARG A 35 -19.05 2.34 9.17
CA ARG A 35 -18.60 3.25 8.13
C ARG A 35 -17.14 3.54 8.47
N ALA A 36 -16.24 3.35 7.52
CA ALA A 36 -14.82 3.66 7.63
C ALA A 36 -14.62 5.18 7.69
N ASP A 37 -15.22 5.82 8.70
CA ASP A 37 -14.82 7.15 9.14
C ASP A 37 -13.47 6.98 9.83
N ALA A 38 -12.52 7.79 9.37
CA ALA A 38 -11.17 7.87 9.88
C ALA A 38 -11.17 7.82 11.43
N PRO A 39 -10.15 7.20 12.07
CA PRO A 39 -10.07 7.21 13.51
C PRO A 39 -10.12 8.68 13.98
N GLU A 40 -11.17 9.02 14.72
CA GLU A 40 -11.34 10.29 15.40
C GLU A 40 -9.98 10.68 15.98
N ALA A 41 -9.51 11.87 15.62
CA ALA A 41 -8.29 12.42 16.17
C ALA A 41 -8.47 12.51 17.70
N LEU A 42 -7.91 11.53 18.41
CA LEU A 42 -7.82 11.55 19.86
C LEU A 42 -7.22 12.90 20.28
N PRO A 43 -7.89 13.66 21.16
CA PRO A 43 -7.41 14.97 21.57
C PRO A 43 -6.02 14.81 22.20
N GLY A 44 -5.00 15.35 21.52
CA GLY A 44 -3.60 15.29 21.95
C GLY A 44 -2.66 14.48 21.05
N LEU A 45 -3.16 13.69 20.09
CA LEU A 45 -2.29 13.12 19.07
C LEU A 45 -1.94 14.18 18.01
N PRO A 46 -0.67 14.30 17.61
CA PRO A 46 -0.32 15.20 16.53
C PRO A 46 -1.08 14.82 15.26
N SER A 47 -1.48 15.84 14.50
CA SER A 47 -2.21 15.66 13.24
C SER A 47 -1.24 15.30 12.12
N PHE A 48 -1.75 14.73 11.02
CA PHE A 48 -0.91 14.40 9.84
C PHE A 48 0.01 15.56 9.43
N PRO A 49 -0.46 16.82 9.29
CA PRO A 49 0.43 17.93 8.93
C PRO A 49 1.54 18.19 9.96
N ALA A 50 1.26 18.03 11.25
CA ALA A 50 2.25 18.23 12.32
C ALA A 50 3.30 17.11 12.33
N GLU A 51 2.87 15.84 12.21
CA GLU A 51 3.77 14.69 12.11
C GLU A 51 4.63 14.73 10.85
N PHE A 52 4.03 15.09 9.71
CA PHE A 52 4.75 15.24 8.45
C PHE A 52 5.77 16.39 8.51
N ALA A 53 5.41 17.53 9.10
CA ALA A 53 6.34 18.64 9.30
C ALA A 53 7.50 18.25 10.22
N HIS A 54 7.24 17.46 11.27
CA HIS A 54 8.27 16.95 12.17
C HIS A 54 9.22 15.99 11.44
N ALA A 55 8.71 15.02 10.71
CA ALA A 55 9.52 14.09 9.91
C ALA A 55 10.39 14.85 8.88
N ARG A 56 9.84 15.90 8.27
CA ARG A 56 10.60 16.77 7.36
C ARG A 56 11.71 17.53 8.08
N ALA A 57 11.44 18.06 9.27
CA ALA A 57 12.43 18.74 10.08
C ALA A 57 13.60 17.81 10.48
N LEU A 58 13.32 16.54 10.79
CA LEU A 58 14.36 15.53 11.05
C LEU A 58 15.25 15.33 9.82
N ARG A 59 14.64 15.17 8.65
CA ARG A 59 15.39 15.05 7.37
C ARG A 59 16.23 16.30 7.12
N ASP A 60 15.65 17.49 7.28
CA ASP A 60 16.34 18.76 7.02
C ASP A 60 17.47 19.01 8.04
N ALA A 61 17.38 18.44 9.24
CA ALA A 61 18.44 18.40 10.24
C ALA A 61 19.53 17.36 9.97
N GLY A 62 19.37 16.51 8.94
CA GLY A 62 20.29 15.43 8.58
C GLY A 62 20.10 14.14 9.39
N ASP A 63 19.11 14.07 10.28
CA ASP A 63 18.74 12.82 10.95
C ASP A 63 17.87 11.96 10.02
N LEU A 64 18.53 11.35 9.05
CA LEU A 64 17.86 10.53 8.03
C LEU A 64 17.27 9.25 8.63
N ALA A 65 17.88 8.70 9.68
CA ALA A 65 17.37 7.51 10.36
C ALA A 65 16.07 7.82 11.13
N GLY A 66 16.07 8.91 11.91
CA GLY A 66 14.86 9.40 12.60
C GLY A 66 13.76 9.81 11.62
N ALA A 67 14.14 10.46 10.51
CA ALA A 67 13.18 10.80 9.46
C ALA A 67 12.55 9.55 8.81
N ALA A 68 13.34 8.51 8.55
CA ALA A 68 12.82 7.26 7.96
C ALA A 68 11.82 6.57 8.89
N ASP A 69 12.09 6.49 10.21
CA ASP A 69 11.13 5.95 11.18
C ASP A 69 9.86 6.80 11.25
N ALA A 70 9.99 8.13 11.31
CA ALA A 70 8.85 9.04 11.35
C ALA A 70 7.97 8.93 10.08
N PHE A 71 8.57 8.91 8.89
CA PHE A 71 7.83 8.71 7.65
C PHE A 71 7.25 7.29 7.54
N GLY A 72 7.94 6.26 8.03
CA GLY A 72 7.42 4.89 8.08
C GLY A 72 6.15 4.78 8.93
N ARG A 73 6.12 5.42 10.10
CA ARG A 73 4.92 5.49 10.95
C ARG A 73 3.78 6.24 10.27
N LEU A 74 4.09 7.34 9.58
CA LEU A 74 3.11 8.08 8.79
C LEU A 74 2.53 7.23 7.65
N CYS A 75 3.34 6.43 6.96
CA CYS A 75 2.86 5.51 5.92
C CYS A 75 1.86 4.48 6.47
N LEU A 76 2.10 3.96 7.68
CA LEU A 76 1.18 3.02 8.33
C LEU A 76 -0.11 3.68 8.78
N ARG A 77 -0.04 4.92 9.30
CA ARG A 77 -1.20 5.65 9.82
C ARG A 77 -2.03 6.32 8.72
N PHE A 78 -1.39 6.72 7.62
CA PHE A 78 -2.01 7.44 6.51
C PHE A 78 -1.64 6.80 5.16
N PRO A 79 -2.14 5.59 4.86
CA PRO A 79 -1.74 4.81 3.68
C PRO A 79 -2.20 5.43 2.35
N GLN A 80 -3.05 6.46 2.38
CA GLN A 80 -3.54 7.15 1.17
C GLN A 80 -2.68 8.36 0.78
N GLN A 81 -1.68 8.72 1.59
CA GLN A 81 -0.88 9.93 1.39
C GLN A 81 0.36 9.62 0.54
N ALA A 82 0.25 9.76 -0.79
CA ALA A 82 1.34 9.54 -1.74
C ALA A 82 2.63 10.29 -1.37
N GLU A 83 2.49 11.53 -0.92
CA GLU A 83 3.61 12.39 -0.51
C GLU A 83 4.44 11.77 0.63
N THR A 84 3.81 11.03 1.53
CA THR A 84 4.52 10.36 2.65
C THR A 84 5.43 9.25 2.15
N PHE A 85 4.92 8.41 1.24
CA PHE A 85 5.69 7.34 0.63
C PHE A 85 6.83 7.90 -0.23
N LYS A 86 6.56 8.98 -0.97
CA LYS A 86 7.58 9.70 -1.73
C LYS A 86 8.68 10.25 -0.82
N ALA A 87 8.31 10.90 0.28
CA ALA A 87 9.24 11.44 1.26
C ALA A 87 10.08 10.33 1.93
N LEU A 88 9.46 9.21 2.30
CA LEU A 88 10.17 8.03 2.82
C LEU A 88 11.21 7.53 1.81
N GLY A 89 10.81 7.35 0.55
CA GLY A 89 11.69 6.93 -0.53
C GLY A 89 12.90 7.86 -0.72
N TYR A 90 12.69 9.17 -0.65
CA TYR A 90 13.79 10.14 -0.71
C TYR A 90 14.74 10.04 0.47
N VAL A 91 14.22 9.88 1.68
CA VAL A 91 15.06 9.71 2.88
C VAL A 91 15.89 8.43 2.78
N LEU A 92 15.29 7.33 2.34
CA LEU A 92 15.99 6.06 2.13
C LEU A 92 17.09 6.20 1.07
N HIS A 93 16.79 6.87 -0.04
CA HIS A 93 17.78 7.16 -1.08
C HIS A 93 18.94 8.01 -0.56
N GLN A 94 18.65 9.09 0.18
CA GLN A 94 19.67 9.96 0.80
C GLN A 94 20.51 9.22 1.84
N SER A 95 19.91 8.24 2.54
CA SER A 95 20.61 7.41 3.53
C SER A 95 21.52 6.35 2.90
N GLY A 96 21.52 6.22 1.56
CA GLY A 96 22.22 5.14 0.87
C GLY A 96 21.53 3.79 0.95
N MET A 97 20.32 3.72 1.52
CA MET A 97 19.50 2.51 1.58
C MET A 97 18.78 2.28 0.25
N HIS A 98 19.57 2.14 -0.82
CA HIS A 98 19.09 1.96 -2.18
C HIS A 98 18.29 0.66 -2.34
N ASP A 99 18.48 -0.32 -1.45
CA ASP A 99 17.69 -1.54 -1.44
C ASP A 99 16.23 -1.33 -1.03
N ASN A 100 15.99 -0.40 -0.11
CA ASN A 100 14.67 -0.18 0.48
C ASN A 100 13.94 1.01 -0.13
N ALA A 101 14.64 1.90 -0.85
CA ALA A 101 14.07 3.11 -1.44
C ALA A 101 13.04 2.85 -2.57
N PRO A 102 13.22 1.86 -3.49
CA PRO A 102 12.31 1.66 -4.61
C PRO A 102 10.88 1.33 -4.18
N ALA A 103 10.70 0.45 -3.19
CA ALA A 103 9.37 -0.01 -2.77
C ALA A 103 8.39 1.13 -2.38
N PRO A 104 8.74 2.05 -1.45
CA PRO A 104 7.86 3.17 -1.13
C PRO A 104 7.73 4.17 -2.29
N LEU A 105 8.75 4.35 -3.14
CA LEU A 105 8.64 5.23 -4.31
C LEU A 105 7.64 4.70 -5.35
N LEU A 106 7.69 3.40 -5.64
CA LEU A 106 6.74 2.75 -6.54
C LEU A 106 5.32 2.82 -5.97
N PHE A 107 5.16 2.62 -4.65
CA PHE A 107 3.85 2.78 -4.02
C PHE A 107 3.33 4.23 -4.09
N ALA A 108 4.21 5.23 -3.92
CA ALA A 108 3.86 6.63 -4.10
C ALA A 108 3.35 6.90 -5.52
N PHE A 109 4.00 6.33 -6.54
CA PHE A 109 3.56 6.43 -7.93
C PHE A 109 2.20 5.75 -8.18
N LEU A 110 1.94 4.60 -7.55
CA LEU A 110 0.64 3.94 -7.67
C LEU A 110 -0.51 4.78 -7.07
N LEU A 111 -0.21 5.59 -6.05
CA LEU A 111 -1.19 6.53 -5.46
C LEU A 111 -1.36 7.80 -6.30
N ASP A 112 -0.30 8.28 -6.95
CA ASP A 112 -0.32 9.42 -7.86
C ASP A 112 0.45 9.13 -9.16
N VAL A 113 -0.26 8.54 -10.13
CA VAL A 113 0.29 8.10 -11.42
C VAL A 113 0.73 9.29 -12.30
N HIS A 114 0.38 10.52 -11.93
CA HIS A 114 0.75 11.71 -12.68
C HIS A 114 2.09 12.31 -12.23
N ASP A 115 2.62 11.92 -11.07
CA ASP A 115 3.93 12.35 -10.60
C ASP A 115 5.01 11.38 -11.09
N PRO A 116 5.85 11.72 -12.09
CA PRO A 116 6.95 10.86 -12.53
C PRO A 116 8.13 10.85 -11.56
N THR A 117 8.14 11.74 -10.57
CA THR A 117 9.30 11.93 -9.69
C THR A 117 9.65 10.67 -8.89
N PRO A 118 8.70 9.94 -8.27
CA PRO A 118 9.03 8.70 -7.57
C PRO A 118 9.67 7.63 -8.45
N LEU A 119 9.20 7.46 -9.70
CA LEU A 119 9.80 6.52 -10.66
C LEU A 119 11.25 6.89 -10.98
N TYR A 120 11.52 8.18 -11.19
CA TYR A 120 12.89 8.65 -11.44
C TYR A 120 13.84 8.36 -10.26
N PHE A 121 13.39 8.57 -9.03
CA PHE A 121 14.22 8.26 -7.85
C PHE A 121 14.35 6.74 -7.60
N ALA A 122 13.37 5.94 -8.00
CA ALA A 122 13.49 4.48 -7.98
C ALA A 122 14.56 4.04 -8.99
N ALA A 123 14.54 4.59 -10.21
CA ALA A 123 15.57 4.35 -11.23
C ALA A 123 16.99 4.72 -10.75
N LEU A 124 17.15 5.86 -10.07
CA LEU A 124 18.43 6.24 -9.47
C LEU A 124 18.89 5.25 -8.39
N SER A 125 17.97 4.71 -7.60
CA SER A 125 18.28 3.74 -6.56
C SER A 125 18.71 2.40 -7.16
N GLU A 126 18.04 1.94 -8.21
CA GLU A 126 18.44 0.73 -8.96
C GLU A 126 19.79 0.89 -9.65
N ARG A 127 20.11 2.08 -10.19
CA ARG A 127 21.44 2.36 -10.73
C ARG A 127 22.53 2.19 -9.66
N GLN A 128 22.29 2.67 -8.44
CA GLN A 128 23.25 2.55 -7.34
C GLN A 128 23.41 1.10 -6.86
N ARG A 129 22.36 0.27 -7.03
CA ARG A 129 22.43 -1.18 -6.79
C ARG A 129 23.18 -1.94 -7.89
N GLY A 130 23.42 -1.31 -9.05
CA GLY A 130 24.02 -1.95 -10.24
C GLY A 130 23.00 -2.62 -11.15
N GLU A 131 21.70 -2.49 -10.87
CA GLU A 131 20.61 -3.06 -11.67
C GLU A 131 20.27 -2.13 -12.84
N HIS A 132 21.22 -2.01 -13.78
CA HIS A 132 21.15 -1.05 -14.89
C HIS A 132 19.93 -1.23 -15.80
N GLU A 133 19.50 -2.49 -16.03
CA GLU A 133 18.32 -2.78 -16.85
C GLU A 133 17.05 -2.23 -16.19
N MET A 134 16.83 -2.57 -14.91
CA MET A 134 15.68 -2.07 -14.14
C MET A 134 15.72 -0.54 -14.00
N ALA A 135 16.90 0.04 -13.77
CA ALA A 135 17.08 1.48 -13.74
C ALA A 135 16.68 2.14 -15.07
N ARG A 136 16.99 1.51 -16.20
CA ARG A 136 16.63 2.01 -17.53
C ARG A 136 15.13 1.91 -17.76
N GLU A 137 14.50 0.79 -17.43
CA GLU A 137 13.05 0.60 -17.54
C GLU A 137 12.30 1.67 -16.74
N LEU A 138 12.63 1.82 -15.45
CA LEU A 138 11.99 2.82 -14.57
C LEU A 138 12.23 4.26 -15.05
N ALA A 139 13.40 4.56 -15.62
CA ALA A 139 13.68 5.87 -16.18
C ALA A 139 12.88 6.14 -17.46
N ILE A 140 12.66 5.14 -18.30
CA ILE A 140 11.80 5.24 -19.50
C ILE A 140 10.36 5.52 -19.07
N ASP A 141 9.85 4.79 -18.09
CA ASP A 141 8.48 5.00 -17.58
C ASP A 141 8.32 6.40 -16.97
N ALA A 142 9.30 6.84 -16.17
CA ALA A 142 9.33 8.19 -15.62
C ALA A 142 9.31 9.27 -16.73
N LEU A 143 10.09 9.05 -17.81
CA LEU A 143 10.14 9.96 -18.95
C LEU A 143 8.79 10.04 -19.66
N GLN A 144 8.15 8.90 -19.93
CA GLN A 144 6.85 8.84 -20.60
C GLN A 144 5.77 9.58 -19.80
N VAL A 145 5.70 9.37 -18.49
CA VAL A 145 4.75 10.06 -17.60
C VAL A 145 5.04 11.57 -17.55
N ALA A 146 6.32 11.95 -17.50
CA ALA A 146 6.72 13.36 -17.47
C ALA A 146 6.37 14.09 -18.77
N GLU A 147 6.59 13.45 -19.92
CA GLU A 147 6.26 13.98 -21.24
C GLU A 147 4.75 14.10 -21.45
N ALA A 148 3.97 13.11 -21.00
CA ALA A 148 2.51 13.14 -21.05
C ALA A 148 1.91 14.29 -20.20
N SER A 149 2.57 14.64 -19.10
CA SER A 149 2.04 15.61 -18.13
C SER A 149 2.45 17.06 -18.40
N HIS A 150 3.43 17.32 -19.28
CA HIS A 150 4.07 18.62 -19.61
C HIS A 150 4.52 19.52 -18.42
N ARG A 151 4.27 19.10 -17.18
CA ARG A 151 4.56 19.82 -15.92
C ARG A 151 5.91 19.44 -15.32
N HIS A 152 6.50 18.33 -15.77
CA HIS A 152 7.68 17.71 -15.17
C HIS A 152 8.89 17.73 -16.11
N ALA A 153 9.10 18.83 -16.86
CA ALA A 153 10.20 18.96 -17.82
C ALA A 153 11.59 18.66 -17.22
N ARG A 154 11.83 19.09 -15.97
CA ARG A 154 13.09 18.78 -15.26
C ARG A 154 13.29 17.29 -15.04
N VAL A 155 12.23 16.55 -14.71
CA VAL A 155 12.30 15.09 -14.50
C VAL A 155 12.48 14.39 -15.84
N ALA A 156 11.82 14.85 -16.90
CA ALA A 156 12.01 14.32 -18.25
C ALA A 156 13.47 14.44 -18.70
N ASP A 157 14.08 15.63 -18.53
CA ASP A 157 15.48 15.84 -18.90
C ASP A 157 16.43 14.98 -18.07
N ALA A 158 16.20 14.89 -16.75
CA ALA A 158 16.99 14.07 -15.84
C ALA A 158 16.87 12.57 -16.16
N ALA A 159 15.66 12.07 -16.45
CA ALA A 159 15.42 10.69 -16.85
C ALA A 159 16.10 10.37 -18.19
N ARG A 160 16.04 11.27 -19.17
CA ARG A 160 16.72 11.12 -20.47
C ARG A 160 18.24 11.04 -20.31
N GLN A 161 18.81 11.89 -19.46
CA GLN A 161 20.24 11.84 -19.10
C GLN A 161 20.59 10.52 -18.41
N LEU A 162 19.75 10.07 -17.48
CA LEU A 162 19.94 8.81 -16.78
C LEU A 162 19.98 7.63 -17.76
N ILE A 163 19.00 7.51 -18.66
CA ILE A 163 18.95 6.45 -19.70
C ILE A 163 20.21 6.44 -20.56
N THR A 164 20.73 7.61 -20.92
CA THR A 164 21.94 7.74 -21.75
C THR A 164 23.22 7.37 -20.97
N SER A 165 23.20 7.51 -19.64
CA SER A 165 24.32 7.21 -18.76
C SER A 165 24.38 5.75 -18.27
N LEU A 166 23.32 4.97 -18.52
CA LEU A 166 23.19 3.55 -18.20
C LEU A 166 23.62 2.70 -19.41
#